data_AF-A0A0R0DEB9-F1
#
_entry.id   AF-A0A0R0DEB9-F1
#
_cell.length_a   1.000
_cell.length_b   1.000
_cell.length_c   1.000
_cell.angle_alpha   90.00
_cell.angle_beta   90.00
_cell.angle_gamma   90.00
#
_symmetry.space_group_name_H-M   'P 1'
#
loop_
_entity.id
_entity.type
_entity.pdbx_description
1 polymer ?
#
loop_
_entity_poly.entity_id
_entity_poly.type
_entity_poly.pdbx_seq_one_letter_code
_entity_poly.pdbx_strand_id
1 'polypeptide(L)'
;MLSHSPWPAFADAEPDNAQAKLTMQEARRALQERVPQQLLQDAEQRAGGSHADFFKEISGLIGRLDKEWIGKYSGLLAGYVGFYRELTNALALIKDQLGKPDKDGMVEVDFTALRTKLDDLKAKWAGQGFGEVFGTEAAARRYLAEVGIEGLTVVERKPGGGWQISIDPDLINSLQHVFPSTVGGISASALNEMMAQKEIMLERFSFITRAIPEKYQRQLQMWDTLVKILSSTIDSTTQADQGVIAAMAG
;
A
#
# COMPACT_ATOMS: atom_id res chain seq x y z
N MET A 1 1.77 -33.01 8.85
CA MET A 1 1.04 -33.78 7.83
C MET A 1 1.25 -33.10 6.50
N LEU A 2 1.88 -33.82 5.57
CA LEU A 2 2.30 -33.34 4.26
C LEU A 2 1.05 -33.13 3.38
N SER A 3 0.74 -31.87 3.08
CA SER A 3 -0.16 -31.51 1.98
C SER A 3 0.64 -31.71 0.70
N HIS A 4 0.44 -32.85 0.04
CA HIS A 4 0.89 -33.04 -1.33
C HIS A 4 0.10 -32.07 -2.21
N SER A 5 0.78 -31.01 -2.66
CA SER A 5 0.32 -30.20 -3.77
C SER A 5 0.05 -31.12 -4.97
N PRO A 6 -1.16 -31.10 -5.58
CA PRO A 6 -1.51 -31.99 -6.71
C PRO A 6 -0.82 -31.60 -8.04
N TRP A 7 0.07 -30.62 -8.00
CA TRP A 7 0.69 -29.93 -9.12
C TRP A 7 1.80 -30.65 -9.92
N PRO A 8 2.47 -31.73 -9.47
CA PRO A 8 3.62 -32.25 -10.23
C PRO A 8 3.26 -33.04 -11.50
N ALA A 9 2.06 -33.62 -11.60
CA ALA A 9 1.79 -34.68 -12.59
C ALA A 9 1.25 -34.17 -13.95
N PHE A 10 0.89 -32.89 -14.07
CA PHE A 10 0.20 -32.35 -15.25
C PHE A 10 1.03 -31.32 -16.04
N ALA A 11 2.29 -31.10 -15.65
CA ALA A 11 3.13 -30.02 -16.16
C ALA A 11 4.08 -30.41 -17.32
N ASP A 12 4.22 -31.71 -17.64
CA ASP A 12 5.28 -32.21 -18.53
C ASP A 12 4.84 -32.51 -19.98
N ALA A 13 3.57 -32.26 -20.34
CA ALA A 13 3.12 -32.35 -21.72
C ALA A 13 2.85 -30.95 -22.28
N GLU A 14 3.60 -30.53 -23.31
CA GLU A 14 3.09 -29.46 -24.18
C GLU A 14 1.72 -29.89 -24.70
N PRO A 15 0.69 -29.04 -24.63
CA PRO A 15 -0.60 -29.41 -25.19
C PRO A 15 -0.43 -29.58 -26.70
N ASP A 16 -0.48 -30.83 -27.18
CA ASP A 16 -0.45 -31.15 -28.61
C ASP A 16 -1.79 -30.74 -29.30
N ASN A 17 -2.73 -30.20 -28.51
CA ASN A 17 -4.03 -29.72 -28.93
C ASN A 17 -4.02 -28.19 -29.21
N ALA A 18 -4.37 -27.82 -30.45
CA ALA A 18 -4.48 -26.42 -30.89
C ALA A 18 -5.43 -25.58 -30.01
N GLN A 19 -6.47 -26.17 -29.43
CA GLN A 19 -7.41 -25.48 -28.55
C GLN A 19 -6.77 -25.06 -27.23
N ALA A 20 -5.95 -25.93 -26.63
CA ALA A 20 -5.25 -25.62 -25.39
C ALA A 20 -4.16 -24.56 -25.59
N LYS A 21 -3.47 -24.56 -26.75
CA LYS A 21 -2.55 -23.46 -27.13
C LYS A 21 -3.29 -22.11 -27.24
N LEU A 22 -4.49 -22.11 -27.81
CA LEU A 22 -5.32 -20.90 -27.95
C LEU A 22 -5.78 -20.37 -26.58
N THR A 23 -6.28 -21.26 -25.71
CA THR A 23 -6.65 -20.93 -24.33
C THR A 23 -5.46 -20.31 -23.56
N MET A 24 -4.27 -20.90 -23.66
CA MET A 24 -3.07 -20.38 -23.00
C MET A 24 -2.65 -19.00 -23.54
N GLN A 25 -2.88 -18.73 -24.83
CA GLN A 25 -2.60 -17.44 -25.44
C GLN A 25 -3.60 -16.36 -25.00
N GLU A 26 -4.89 -16.70 -24.92
CA GLU A 26 -5.95 -15.80 -24.41
C GLU A 26 -5.73 -15.46 -22.95
N ALA A 27 -5.38 -16.46 -22.12
CA ALA A 27 -5.04 -16.25 -20.73
C ALA A 27 -3.81 -15.35 -20.56
N ARG A 28 -2.75 -15.54 -21.38
CA ARG A 28 -1.57 -14.66 -21.36
C ARG A 28 -1.91 -13.22 -21.74
N ARG A 29 -2.81 -13.02 -22.72
CA ARG A 29 -3.30 -11.69 -23.09
C ARG A 29 -4.12 -11.05 -21.97
N ALA A 30 -5.02 -11.80 -21.34
CA ALA A 30 -5.79 -11.32 -20.19
C ALA A 30 -4.89 -10.92 -19.00
N LEU A 31 -3.78 -11.64 -18.80
CA LEU A 31 -2.76 -11.26 -17.82
C LEU A 31 -2.03 -9.97 -18.21
N GLN A 32 -1.65 -9.80 -19.49
CA GLN A 32 -1.00 -8.57 -19.98
C GLN A 32 -1.84 -7.30 -19.79
N GLU A 33 -3.16 -7.42 -19.85
CA GLU A 33 -4.08 -6.29 -19.66
C GLU A 33 -4.31 -5.93 -18.18
N ARG A 34 -4.01 -6.85 -17.25
CA ARG A 34 -4.44 -6.74 -15.84
C ARG A 34 -3.31 -6.83 -14.81
N VAL A 35 -2.11 -7.19 -15.24
CA VAL A 35 -0.94 -7.37 -14.37
C VAL A 35 0.13 -6.32 -14.72
N PRO A 36 0.80 -5.71 -13.73
CA PRO A 36 1.95 -4.85 -13.98
C PRO A 36 2.98 -5.51 -14.90
N GLN A 37 3.38 -4.81 -15.97
CA GLN A 37 4.26 -5.36 -17.01
C GLN A 37 5.60 -5.86 -16.48
N GLN A 38 6.15 -5.24 -15.42
CA GLN A 38 7.39 -5.71 -14.80
C GLN A 38 7.27 -7.12 -14.22
N LEU A 39 6.15 -7.44 -13.54
CA LEU A 39 5.93 -8.78 -12.98
C LEU A 39 5.82 -9.84 -14.08
N LEU A 40 5.23 -9.47 -15.22
CA LEU A 40 5.13 -10.34 -16.39
C LEU A 40 6.49 -10.57 -17.04
N GLN A 41 7.29 -9.52 -17.22
CA GLN A 41 8.64 -9.63 -17.80
C GLN A 41 9.57 -10.49 -16.94
N ASP A 42 9.53 -10.34 -15.61
CA ASP A 42 10.33 -11.15 -14.70
C ASP A 42 9.92 -12.63 -14.71
N ALA A 43 8.63 -12.92 -14.94
CA ALA A 43 8.14 -14.29 -15.09
C ALA A 43 8.54 -14.86 -16.46
N GLU A 44 8.42 -14.09 -17.55
CA GLU A 44 8.83 -14.49 -18.90
C GLU A 44 10.33 -14.80 -18.98
N GLN A 45 11.17 -14.01 -18.33
CA GLN A 45 12.61 -14.25 -18.28
C GLN A 45 12.98 -15.54 -17.54
N ARG A 46 12.18 -15.92 -16.53
CA ARG A 46 12.42 -17.14 -15.72
C ARG A 46 11.80 -18.40 -16.34
N ALA A 47 10.75 -18.25 -17.15
CA ALA A 47 9.99 -19.33 -17.74
C ALA A 47 10.69 -20.06 -18.91
N GLY A 48 11.84 -19.57 -19.41
CA GLY A 48 12.63 -20.30 -20.41
C GLY A 48 11.96 -20.51 -21.78
N GLY A 49 10.75 -20.00 -22.00
CA GLY A 49 10.07 -19.96 -23.31
C GLY A 49 8.78 -20.78 -23.43
N SER A 50 8.47 -21.69 -22.50
CA SER A 50 7.23 -22.50 -22.57
C SER A 50 6.04 -21.80 -21.89
N HIS A 51 4.82 -22.05 -22.38
CA HIS A 51 3.60 -21.52 -21.75
C HIS A 51 3.37 -22.10 -20.36
N ALA A 52 3.65 -23.40 -20.17
CA ALA A 52 3.49 -24.09 -18.89
C ALA A 52 4.43 -23.51 -17.82
N ASP A 53 5.70 -23.29 -18.16
CA ASP A 53 6.67 -22.67 -17.25
C ASP A 53 6.31 -21.22 -16.94
N PHE A 54 5.76 -20.48 -17.90
CA PHE A 54 5.27 -19.12 -17.67
C PHE A 54 4.14 -19.09 -16.64
N PHE A 55 3.11 -19.93 -16.79
CA PHE A 55 2.00 -19.98 -15.82
C PHE A 55 2.42 -20.55 -14.46
N LYS A 56 3.41 -21.45 -14.41
CA LYS A 56 4.03 -21.94 -13.17
C LYS A 56 4.81 -20.85 -12.44
N GLU A 57 5.61 -20.06 -13.18
CA GLU A 57 6.31 -18.90 -12.63
C GLU A 57 5.35 -17.84 -12.12
N ILE A 58 4.27 -17.55 -12.85
CA ILE A 58 3.21 -16.62 -12.44
C ILE A 58 2.49 -17.14 -11.19
N SER A 59 2.13 -18.41 -11.12
CA SER A 59 1.47 -19.02 -9.94
C SER A 59 2.36 -18.99 -8.70
N GLY A 60 3.64 -19.33 -8.86
CA GLY A 60 4.63 -19.26 -7.78
C GLY A 60 4.90 -17.83 -7.30
N LEU A 61 4.92 -16.87 -8.23
CA LEU A 61 5.02 -15.45 -7.94
C LEU A 61 3.79 -14.95 -7.18
N ILE A 62 2.57 -15.31 -7.60
CA ILE A 62 1.32 -14.96 -6.90
C ILE A 62 1.30 -15.52 -5.48
N GLY A 63 1.68 -16.78 -5.27
CA GLY A 63 1.69 -17.39 -3.94
C GLY A 63 2.69 -16.76 -2.96
N ARG A 64 3.83 -16.25 -3.46
CA ARG A 64 4.81 -15.51 -2.65
C ARG A 64 4.36 -14.07 -2.38
N LEU A 65 3.87 -13.40 -3.43
CA LEU A 65 3.32 -12.05 -3.33
C LEU A 65 2.18 -12.02 -2.32
N ASP A 66 1.23 -12.94 -2.35
CA ASP A 66 0.12 -12.97 -1.40
C ASP A 66 0.58 -12.87 0.07
N LYS A 67 1.55 -13.71 0.48
CA LYS A 67 2.02 -13.74 1.88
C LYS A 67 2.88 -12.54 2.25
N GLU A 68 3.86 -12.19 1.42
CA GLU A 68 4.77 -11.08 1.72
C GLU A 68 4.03 -9.74 1.65
N TRP A 69 3.13 -9.59 0.70
CA TRP A 69 2.46 -8.33 0.40
C TRP A 69 1.35 -8.01 1.41
N ILE A 70 0.60 -9.01 1.88
CA ILE A 70 -0.32 -8.85 3.04
C ILE A 70 0.46 -8.40 4.28
N GLY A 71 1.64 -8.98 4.52
CA GLY A 71 2.52 -8.58 5.63
C GLY A 71 2.97 -7.12 5.53
N LYS A 72 3.40 -6.69 4.34
CA LYS A 72 3.84 -5.31 4.08
C LYS A 72 2.72 -4.29 4.29
N TYR A 73 1.53 -4.56 3.73
CA TYR A 73 0.38 -3.64 3.85
C TYR A 73 -0.20 -3.60 5.26
N SER A 74 -0.29 -4.74 5.96
CA SER A 74 -0.73 -4.75 7.36
C SER A 74 0.25 -3.98 8.26
N GLY A 75 1.56 -4.11 8.02
CA GLY A 75 2.58 -3.31 8.70
C GLY A 75 2.47 -1.81 8.41
N LEU A 76 2.25 -1.44 7.14
CA LEU A 76 2.03 -0.06 6.72
C LEU A 76 0.80 0.55 7.39
N LEU A 77 -0.34 -0.16 7.36
CA LEU A 77 -1.60 0.29 7.97
C LEU A 77 -1.48 0.42 9.48
N ALA A 78 -0.91 -0.59 10.16
CA ALA A 78 -0.73 -0.55 11.61
C ALA A 78 0.19 0.61 12.04
N GLY A 79 1.28 0.83 11.30
CA GLY A 79 2.17 1.96 11.53
C GLY A 79 1.47 3.30 11.35
N TYR A 80 0.70 3.45 10.26
CA TYR A 80 -0.04 4.68 9.99
C TYR A 80 -1.14 4.95 11.03
N VAL A 81 -1.87 3.92 11.47
CA VAL A 81 -2.84 4.04 12.58
C VAL A 81 -2.16 4.50 13.87
N GLY A 82 -0.95 4.01 14.14
CA GLY A 82 -0.12 4.46 15.26
C GLY A 82 0.21 5.95 15.16
N PHE A 83 0.72 6.38 14.01
CA PHE A 83 0.98 7.79 13.71
C PHE A 83 -0.28 8.67 13.88
N TYR A 84 -1.40 8.27 13.27
CA TYR A 84 -2.63 9.06 13.27
C TYR A 84 -3.22 9.23 14.69
N ARG A 85 -3.06 8.21 15.55
CA ARG A 85 -3.40 8.32 16.98
C ARG A 85 -2.54 9.36 17.70
N GLU A 86 -1.24 9.39 17.44
CA GLU A 86 -0.35 10.39 18.03
C GLU A 86 -0.66 11.81 17.55
N LEU A 87 -0.97 11.96 16.25
CA LEU A 87 -1.42 13.22 15.67
C LEU A 87 -2.70 13.74 16.33
N THR A 88 -3.73 12.89 16.42
CA THR A 88 -5.01 13.26 17.03
C THR A 88 -4.88 13.57 18.52
N ASN A 89 -4.00 12.87 19.24
CA ASN A 89 -3.66 13.19 20.62
C ASN A 89 -2.98 14.57 20.75
N ALA A 90 -2.09 14.94 19.83
CA ALA A 90 -1.49 16.28 19.83
C ALA A 90 -2.57 17.35 19.60
N LEU A 91 -3.46 17.14 18.62
CA LEU A 91 -4.53 18.08 18.30
C LEU A 91 -5.58 18.24 19.40
N ALA A 92 -5.73 17.24 20.27
CA ALA A 92 -6.61 17.35 21.44
C ALA A 92 -6.18 18.48 22.39
N LEU A 93 -4.91 18.90 22.37
CA LEU A 93 -4.39 20.01 23.18
C LEU A 93 -4.96 21.37 22.78
N ILE A 94 -5.53 21.52 21.57
CA ILE A 94 -6.10 22.79 21.10
C ILE A 94 -7.12 23.33 22.10
N LYS A 95 -7.95 22.47 22.70
CA LYS A 95 -9.00 22.89 23.63
C LYS A 95 -8.45 23.59 24.87
N ASP A 96 -7.26 23.17 25.33
CA ASP A 96 -6.63 23.64 26.55
C ASP A 96 -5.75 24.89 26.28
N GLN A 97 -5.60 25.25 25.01
CA GLN A 97 -4.74 26.34 24.51
C GLN A 97 -5.54 27.54 24.00
N LEU A 98 -6.87 27.48 24.13
CA LEU A 98 -7.79 28.56 23.85
C LEU A 98 -8.32 29.12 25.19
N GLY A 99 -8.04 30.40 25.44
CA GLY A 99 -8.59 31.14 26.56
C GLY A 99 -10.05 31.53 26.36
N LYS A 100 -10.64 32.17 27.37
CA LYS A 100 -11.95 32.79 27.22
C LYS A 100 -11.82 34.07 26.39
N PRO A 101 -12.83 34.45 25.59
CA PRO A 101 -12.87 35.76 24.97
C PRO A 101 -12.78 36.86 26.02
N ASP A 102 -11.97 37.88 25.76
CA ASP A 102 -11.91 39.09 26.58
C ASP A 102 -13.07 40.04 26.27
N LYS A 103 -13.07 41.21 26.91
CA LYS A 103 -14.09 42.26 26.73
C LYS A 103 -14.18 42.81 25.30
N ASP A 104 -13.11 42.69 24.52
CA ASP A 104 -12.99 43.19 23.16
C ASP A 104 -13.26 42.04 22.14
N GLY A 105 -13.63 40.85 22.62
CA GLY A 105 -13.94 39.67 21.81
C GLY A 105 -12.71 38.93 21.29
N MET A 106 -11.53 39.23 21.82
CA MET A 106 -10.27 38.57 21.47
C MET A 106 -10.10 37.31 22.31
N VAL A 107 -9.65 36.23 21.69
CA VAL A 107 -9.36 34.95 22.33
C VAL A 107 -7.87 34.86 22.57
N GLU A 108 -7.46 34.73 23.82
CA GLU A 108 -6.06 34.45 24.16
C GLU A 108 -5.68 33.03 23.71
N VAL A 109 -4.53 32.88 23.05
CA VAL A 109 -4.05 31.59 22.57
C VAL A 109 -2.60 31.34 22.97
N ASP A 110 -2.29 30.09 23.33
CA ASP A 110 -0.93 29.61 23.53
C ASP A 110 -0.75 28.22 22.91
N PHE A 111 -0.32 28.20 21.65
CA PHE A 111 -0.08 26.94 20.93
C PHE A 111 1.29 26.32 21.18
N THR A 112 2.06 26.80 22.15
CA THR A 112 3.45 26.34 22.40
C THR A 112 3.48 24.83 22.61
N ALA A 113 2.63 24.29 23.49
CA ALA A 113 2.62 22.86 23.78
C ALA A 113 2.15 22.01 22.59
N LEU A 114 1.21 22.51 21.76
CA LEU A 114 0.78 21.81 20.54
C LEU A 114 1.91 21.79 19.51
N ARG A 115 2.55 22.94 19.28
CA ARG A 115 3.65 23.06 18.33
C ARG A 115 4.82 22.18 18.73
N THR A 116 5.19 22.15 20.00
CA THR A 116 6.19 21.21 20.54
C THR A 116 5.80 19.75 20.28
N LYS A 117 4.54 19.37 20.49
CA LYS A 117 4.09 18.00 20.20
C LYS A 117 4.12 17.65 18.73
N LEU A 118 3.82 18.59 17.84
CA LEU A 118 3.95 18.39 16.40
C LEU A 118 5.42 18.28 15.98
N ASP A 119 6.34 19.02 16.61
CA ASP A 119 7.79 18.87 16.39
C ASP A 119 8.31 17.51 16.89
N ASP A 120 7.89 17.07 18.08
CA ASP A 120 8.22 15.73 18.60
C ASP A 120 7.75 14.64 17.62
N LEU A 121 6.51 14.76 17.14
CA LEU A 121 5.93 13.83 16.18
C LEU A 121 6.72 13.82 14.87
N LYS A 122 7.04 14.99 14.33
CA LYS A 122 7.87 15.14 13.13
C LYS A 122 9.22 14.49 13.30
N ALA A 123 9.94 14.78 14.38
CA ALA A 123 11.27 14.25 14.63
C ALA A 123 11.25 12.71 14.73
N LYS A 124 10.24 12.15 15.41
CA LYS A 124 10.05 10.71 15.52
C LYS A 124 9.86 10.07 14.14
N TRP A 125 8.91 10.55 13.35
CA TRP A 125 8.55 9.92 12.07
C TRP A 125 9.49 10.28 10.92
N ALA A 126 10.39 11.25 11.11
CA ALA A 126 11.54 11.47 10.22
C ALA A 126 12.67 10.43 10.43
N GLY A 127 12.73 9.78 11.60
CA GLY A 127 13.70 8.73 11.94
C GLY A 127 13.10 7.33 12.05
N GLN A 128 11.80 7.18 11.86
CA GLN A 128 11.09 5.90 11.97
C GLN A 128 9.98 5.86 10.93
N GLY A 129 9.79 4.70 10.29
CA GLY A 129 8.67 4.48 9.39
C GLY A 129 7.72 3.38 9.85
N PHE A 130 6.88 2.95 8.93
CA PHE A 130 5.85 1.95 9.06
C PHE A 130 6.30 0.62 8.47
N GLY A 131 5.86 -0.48 9.08
CA GLY A 131 6.00 -1.82 8.50
C GLY A 131 7.45 -2.28 8.27
N GLU A 132 7.68 -2.88 7.09
CA GLU A 132 8.93 -3.54 6.73
C GLU A 132 10.13 -2.59 6.72
N VAL A 133 11.31 -3.12 7.08
CA VAL A 133 12.60 -2.44 6.96
C VAL A 133 13.32 -2.95 5.71
N PHE A 134 13.54 -2.06 4.75
CA PHE A 134 14.25 -2.35 3.52
C PHE A 134 15.75 -2.15 3.70
N GLY A 135 16.54 -3.05 3.10
CA GLY A 135 18.00 -2.95 3.15
C GLY A 135 18.58 -1.76 2.38
N THR A 136 17.84 -1.22 1.39
CA THR A 136 18.28 -0.09 0.55
C THR A 136 17.17 0.93 0.34
N GLU A 137 17.55 2.19 0.14
CA GLU A 137 16.62 3.29 -0.17
C GLU A 137 15.87 3.04 -1.46
N ALA A 138 16.56 2.51 -2.48
CA ALA A 138 15.97 2.20 -3.77
C ALA A 138 14.84 1.16 -3.66
N ALA A 139 15.00 0.14 -2.81
CA ALA A 139 13.95 -0.84 -2.57
C ALA A 139 12.73 -0.22 -1.88
N ALA A 140 12.95 0.61 -0.85
CA ALA A 140 11.86 1.34 -0.19
C ALA A 140 11.14 2.30 -1.14
N ARG A 141 11.86 3.01 -2.01
CA ARG A 141 11.28 3.93 -3.00
C ARG A 141 10.46 3.21 -4.06
N ARG A 142 10.90 2.03 -4.51
CA ARG A 142 10.11 1.18 -5.41
C ARG A 142 8.81 0.76 -4.75
N TYR A 143 8.88 0.27 -3.51
CA TYR A 143 7.67 -0.10 -2.77
C TYR A 143 6.74 1.09 -2.54
N LEU A 144 7.27 2.29 -2.22
CA LEU A 144 6.46 3.51 -2.11
C LEU A 144 5.76 3.87 -3.42
N ALA A 145 6.44 3.73 -4.56
CA ALA A 145 5.86 3.98 -5.87
C ALA A 145 4.73 2.97 -6.20
N GLU A 146 4.89 1.70 -5.84
CA GLU A 146 3.85 0.68 -5.97
C GLU A 146 2.62 0.96 -5.09
N VAL A 147 2.85 1.40 -3.84
CA VAL A 147 1.79 1.85 -2.94
C VAL A 147 1.06 3.04 -3.58
N GLY A 148 1.82 4.02 -4.10
CA GLY A 148 1.31 5.14 -4.87
C GLY A 148 0.28 5.97 -4.08
N ILE A 149 0.60 6.25 -2.82
CA ILE A 149 -0.20 7.10 -1.93
C ILE A 149 0.61 8.37 -1.67
N GLU A 150 0.05 9.51 -2.06
CA GLU A 150 0.65 10.82 -1.82
C GLU A 150 0.69 11.15 -0.31
N GLY A 151 1.68 11.94 0.10
CA GLY A 151 1.89 12.29 1.51
C GLY A 151 2.66 11.24 2.31
N LEU A 152 3.10 10.16 1.68
CA LEU A 152 4.07 9.21 2.23
C LEU A 152 5.45 9.45 1.62
N THR A 153 6.50 9.15 2.36
CA THR A 153 7.90 9.29 1.93
C THR A 153 8.76 8.11 2.40
N VAL A 154 10.02 8.09 1.99
CA VAL A 154 11.02 7.11 2.46
C VAL A 154 11.93 7.79 3.47
N VAL A 155 12.13 7.16 4.62
CA VAL A 155 13.01 7.62 5.70
C VAL A 155 14.04 6.56 6.07
N GLU A 156 15.20 7.02 6.53
CA GLU A 156 16.21 6.16 7.13
C GLU A 156 15.82 5.87 8.58
N ARG A 157 15.77 4.59 8.95
CA ARG A 157 15.38 4.16 10.30
C ARG A 157 16.52 4.35 11.31
N LYS A 158 16.20 4.97 12.45
CA LYS A 158 17.13 5.29 13.55
C LYS A 158 16.52 4.91 14.91
N PRO A 159 17.23 4.17 15.78
CA PRO A 159 18.48 3.44 15.51
C PRO A 159 18.22 2.13 14.73
N GLY A 160 19.28 1.56 14.14
CA GLY A 160 19.23 0.23 13.54
C GLY A 160 19.37 0.20 12.01
N GLY A 161 19.40 1.35 11.35
CA GLY A 161 19.64 1.45 9.91
C GLY A 161 18.54 0.84 9.06
N GLY A 162 18.76 0.87 7.74
CA GLY A 162 17.75 0.49 6.76
C GLY A 162 16.74 1.60 6.49
N TRP A 163 15.79 1.30 5.63
CA TRP A 163 14.87 2.27 5.05
C TRP A 163 13.43 1.83 5.25
N GLN A 164 12.51 2.76 5.50
CA GLN A 164 11.08 2.47 5.68
C GLN A 164 10.23 3.53 4.99
N ILE A 165 8.98 3.19 4.72
CA ILE A 165 7.96 4.19 4.33
C ILE A 165 7.50 4.92 5.60
N SER A 166 7.40 6.24 5.57
CA SER A 166 6.84 7.04 6.66
C SER A 166 5.87 8.10 6.14
N ILE A 167 5.24 8.84 7.05
CA ILE A 167 4.53 10.08 6.71
C ILE A 167 5.56 11.10 6.22
N ASP A 168 5.20 11.90 5.22
CA ASP A 168 6.00 13.05 4.82
C ASP A 168 6.06 14.08 5.98
N PRO A 169 7.25 14.37 6.54
CA PRO A 169 7.41 15.37 7.60
C PRO A 169 6.88 16.76 7.22
N ASP A 170 6.85 17.09 5.92
CA ASP A 170 6.36 18.38 5.45
C ASP A 170 4.84 18.54 5.60
N LEU A 171 4.08 17.44 5.67
CA LEU A 171 2.67 17.49 6.04
C LEU A 171 2.49 17.91 7.50
N ILE A 172 3.35 17.43 8.40
CA ILE A 172 3.32 17.81 9.82
C ILE A 172 3.75 19.27 9.96
N ASN A 173 4.79 19.70 9.24
CA ASN A 173 5.19 21.10 9.17
C ASN A 173 4.02 21.97 8.70
N SER A 174 3.35 21.61 7.60
CA SER A 174 2.24 22.39 7.05
C SER A 174 1.09 22.55 8.06
N LEU A 175 0.73 21.47 8.77
CA LEU A 175 -0.27 21.54 9.84
C LEU A 175 0.19 22.40 11.02
N GLN A 176 1.47 22.31 11.40
CA GLN A 176 2.03 23.14 12.48
C GLN A 176 1.97 24.63 12.14
N HIS A 177 2.20 25.01 10.88
CA HIS A 177 2.17 26.42 10.44
C HIS A 177 0.79 27.06 10.48
N VAL A 178 -0.29 26.26 10.58
CA VAL A 178 -1.64 26.79 10.83
C VAL A 178 -1.71 27.48 12.19
N PHE A 179 -0.98 26.99 13.18
CA PHE A 179 -1.03 27.51 14.54
C PHE A 179 0.05 28.57 14.77
N PRO A 180 -0.29 29.78 15.25
CA PRO A 180 0.69 30.84 15.47
C PRO A 180 1.75 30.41 16.52
N SER A 181 2.98 30.91 16.34
CA SER A 181 4.09 30.66 17.27
C SER A 181 4.11 31.62 18.46
N THR A 182 3.33 32.70 18.41
CA THR A 182 3.27 33.73 19.44
C THR A 182 2.07 33.51 20.35
N VAL A 183 2.28 33.70 21.66
CA VAL A 183 1.19 33.82 22.64
C VAL A 183 0.54 35.19 22.49
N GLY A 184 -0.79 35.24 22.51
CA GLY A 184 -1.51 36.52 22.48
C GLY A 184 -2.98 36.39 22.09
N GLY A 185 -3.64 37.54 21.93
CA GLY A 185 -5.04 37.61 21.51
C GLY A 185 -5.19 37.48 20.00
N ILE A 186 -6.09 36.60 19.56
CA ILE A 186 -6.58 36.54 18.17
C ILE A 186 -8.06 36.88 18.11
N SER A 187 -8.51 37.49 17.01
CA SER A 187 -9.93 37.77 16.83
C SER A 187 -10.72 36.48 16.57
N ALA A 188 -12.03 36.51 16.82
CA ALA A 188 -12.91 35.39 16.48
C ALA A 188 -12.85 35.03 14.98
N SER A 189 -12.67 36.02 14.10
CA SER A 189 -12.46 35.81 12.66
C SER A 189 -11.18 35.01 12.39
N ALA A 190 -10.06 35.41 12.98
CA ALA A 190 -8.77 34.74 12.80
C ALA A 190 -8.81 33.31 13.37
N LEU A 191 -9.47 33.11 14.52
CA LEU A 191 -9.69 31.78 15.09
C LEU A 191 -10.50 30.87 14.14
N ASN A 192 -11.59 31.38 13.56
CA ASN A 192 -12.40 30.61 12.60
C ASN A 192 -11.62 30.24 11.34
N GLU A 193 -10.84 31.18 10.80
CA GLU A 193 -9.98 30.92 9.64
C GLU A 193 -8.92 29.86 9.94
N MET A 194 -8.24 29.98 11.09
CA MET A 194 -7.27 28.98 11.55
C MET A 194 -7.89 27.59 11.68
N MET A 195 -9.10 27.49 12.25
CA MET A 195 -9.81 26.22 12.38
C MET A 195 -10.21 25.63 11.02
N ALA A 196 -10.57 26.46 10.05
CA ALA A 196 -10.84 26.02 8.68
C ALA A 196 -9.57 25.52 7.98
N GLN A 197 -8.44 26.24 8.11
CA GLN A 197 -7.15 25.82 7.56
C GLN A 197 -6.67 24.49 8.19
N LYS A 198 -6.88 24.30 9.50
CA LYS A 198 -6.61 23.03 10.18
C LYS A 198 -7.35 21.88 9.51
N GLU A 199 -8.64 22.07 9.21
CA GLU A 199 -9.47 21.03 8.59
C GLU A 199 -9.00 20.68 7.17
N ILE A 200 -8.61 21.69 6.38
CA ILE A 200 -8.00 21.49 5.06
C ILE A 200 -6.73 20.64 5.15
N MET A 201 -5.89 20.91 6.16
CA MET A 201 -4.67 20.12 6.38
C MET A 201 -4.99 18.70 6.87
N LEU A 202 -6.00 18.54 7.73
CA LEU A 202 -6.46 17.24 8.20
C LEU A 202 -7.00 16.35 7.08
N GLU A 203 -7.63 16.92 6.06
CA GLU A 203 -8.12 16.16 4.92
C GLU A 203 -7.00 15.42 4.18
N ARG A 204 -5.77 15.96 4.17
CA ARG A 204 -4.60 15.27 3.60
C ARG A 204 -4.24 14.00 4.37
N PHE A 205 -4.36 14.02 5.70
CA PHE A 205 -4.16 12.83 6.52
C PHE A 205 -5.35 11.85 6.39
N SER A 206 -6.59 12.37 6.34
CA SER A 206 -7.80 11.56 6.08
C SER A 206 -7.77 10.87 4.71
N PHE A 207 -7.17 11.50 3.70
CA PHE A 207 -6.92 10.89 2.40
C PHE A 207 -6.04 9.64 2.55
N ILE A 208 -4.89 9.74 3.23
CA ILE A 208 -3.99 8.60 3.45
C ILE A 208 -4.70 7.47 4.22
N THR A 209 -5.50 7.83 5.23
CA THR A 209 -6.31 6.89 6.03
C THR A 209 -7.24 6.04 5.16
N ARG A 210 -7.84 6.63 4.12
CA ARG A 210 -8.72 5.95 3.15
C ARG A 210 -7.94 5.21 2.07
N ALA A 211 -6.88 5.85 1.57
CA ALA A 211 -6.08 5.34 0.47
C ALA A 211 -5.37 4.03 0.80
N ILE A 212 -4.85 3.85 2.04
CA ILE A 212 -4.15 2.62 2.43
C ILE A 212 -5.09 1.39 2.33
N PRO A 213 -6.28 1.35 2.98
CA PRO A 213 -7.24 0.26 2.81
C PRO A 213 -7.72 0.08 1.37
N GLU A 214 -8.00 1.16 0.63
CA GLU A 214 -8.47 1.07 -0.76
C GLU A 214 -7.41 0.45 -1.69
N LYS A 215 -6.14 0.79 -1.50
CA LYS A 215 -5.02 0.20 -2.26
C LYS A 215 -4.87 -1.27 -1.90
N TYR A 216 -4.97 -1.62 -0.62
CA TYR A 216 -4.97 -3.02 -0.18
C TYR A 216 -6.11 -3.82 -0.82
N GLN A 217 -7.35 -3.30 -0.79
CA GLN A 217 -8.51 -3.96 -1.38
C GLN A 217 -8.41 -4.12 -2.90
N ARG A 218 -7.96 -3.08 -3.63
CA ARG A 218 -7.74 -3.16 -5.08
C ARG A 218 -6.75 -4.27 -5.43
N GLN A 219 -5.74 -4.46 -4.60
CA GLN A 219 -4.69 -5.44 -4.84
C GLN A 219 -5.21 -6.84 -4.51
N LEU A 220 -5.99 -7.02 -3.44
CA LEU A 220 -6.74 -8.27 -3.22
C LEU A 220 -7.67 -8.61 -4.40
N GLN A 221 -8.37 -7.64 -4.99
CA GLN A 221 -9.22 -7.86 -6.16
C GLN A 221 -8.43 -8.26 -7.40
N MET A 222 -7.27 -7.63 -7.62
CA MET A 222 -6.35 -8.05 -8.68
C MET A 222 -5.86 -9.48 -8.44
N TRP A 223 -5.61 -9.88 -7.19
CA TRP A 223 -5.15 -11.23 -6.83
C TRP A 223 -6.24 -12.26 -7.08
N ASP A 224 -7.48 -11.99 -6.66
CA ASP A 224 -8.63 -12.83 -6.95
C ASP A 224 -8.86 -12.98 -8.46
N THR A 225 -8.70 -11.89 -9.22
CA THR A 225 -8.77 -11.92 -10.68
C THR A 225 -7.67 -12.79 -11.28
N LEU A 226 -6.45 -12.70 -10.77
CA LEU A 226 -5.31 -13.51 -11.20
C LEU A 226 -5.55 -15.00 -10.94
N VAL A 227 -5.99 -15.35 -9.73
CA VAL A 227 -6.34 -16.73 -9.36
C VAL A 227 -7.45 -17.26 -10.26
N LYS A 228 -8.50 -16.47 -10.53
CA LYS A 228 -9.59 -16.86 -11.44
C LYS A 228 -9.12 -17.13 -12.86
N ILE A 229 -8.26 -16.27 -13.42
CA ILE A 229 -7.69 -16.46 -14.76
C ILE A 229 -6.87 -17.75 -14.80
N LEU A 230 -6.02 -17.98 -13.79
CA LEU A 230 -5.21 -19.19 -13.71
C LEU A 230 -6.08 -20.45 -13.57
N SER A 231 -7.06 -20.46 -12.67
CA SER A 231 -7.98 -21.59 -12.50
C SER A 231 -8.77 -21.88 -13.78
N SER A 232 -9.32 -20.86 -14.44
CA SER A 232 -10.02 -21.01 -15.72
C SER A 232 -9.11 -21.58 -16.82
N THR A 233 -7.84 -21.20 -16.82
CA THR A 233 -6.85 -21.70 -17.79
C THR A 233 -6.54 -23.17 -17.55
N ILE A 234 -6.40 -23.57 -16.28
CA ILE A 234 -6.17 -24.96 -15.86
C ILE A 234 -7.38 -25.83 -16.21
N ASP A 235 -8.59 -25.39 -15.85
CA ASP A 235 -9.84 -26.13 -16.13
C ASP A 235 -10.04 -26.35 -17.63
N SER A 236 -9.82 -25.31 -18.45
CA SER A 236 -9.97 -25.40 -19.90
C SER A 236 -8.91 -26.29 -20.56
N THR A 237 -7.66 -26.26 -20.07
CA THR A 237 -6.59 -27.15 -20.57
C THR A 237 -6.91 -28.61 -20.21
N THR A 238 -7.34 -28.86 -18.96
CA THR A 238 -7.72 -30.19 -18.49
C THR A 238 -8.90 -30.77 -19.27
N GLN A 239 -9.91 -29.96 -19.60
CA GLN A 239 -11.04 -30.38 -20.44
C GLN A 239 -10.61 -30.67 -21.89
N ALA A 240 -9.69 -29.88 -22.45
CA ALA A 240 -9.15 -30.11 -23.79
C ALA A 240 -8.37 -31.43 -23.85
N ASP A 241 -7.61 -31.75 -22.81
CA ASP A 241 -6.87 -33.02 -22.71
C ASP A 241 -7.80 -34.22 -22.54
N GLN A 242 -8.85 -34.09 -21.71
CA GLN A 242 -9.88 -35.13 -21.56
C GLN A 242 -10.65 -35.38 -22.86
N GLY A 243 -11.00 -34.33 -23.62
CA GLY A 243 -11.68 -34.46 -24.90
C GLY A 243 -10.83 -35.17 -25.96
N VAL A 244 -9.52 -34.94 -25.95
CA VAL A 244 -8.55 -35.62 -26.83
C VAL A 244 -8.38 -37.09 -26.43
N ILE A 245 -8.27 -37.39 -25.13
CA ILE A 245 -8.21 -38.78 -24.63
C ILE A 245 -9.50 -39.54 -24.96
N ALA A 246 -10.67 -38.91 -24.78
CA ALA A 246 -11.96 -39.52 -25.13
C ALA A 246 -12.11 -39.76 -26.63
N ALA A 247 -11.59 -38.86 -27.48
CA ALA A 247 -11.57 -39.02 -28.93
C ALA A 247 -10.58 -40.09 -29.43
N MET A 248 -9.56 -40.43 -28.63
CA MET A 248 -8.62 -41.51 -28.92
C MET A 248 -9.07 -42.88 -28.36
N ALA A 249 -10.00 -42.89 -27.41
CA ALA A 249 -10.52 -44.10 -26.78
C ALA A 249 -11.84 -44.62 -27.41
N GLY A 250 -12.38 -43.92 -28.40
CA GLY A 250 -13.52 -44.33 -29.23
C GLY A 250 -13.11 -44.58 -30.67
#